data_AF-A0A934EET2-F1
#
_entry.id   AF-A0A934EET2-F1
#
_cell.length_a   1.000
_cell.length_b   1.000
_cell.length_c   1.000
_cell.angle_alpha   90.00
_cell.angle_beta   90.00
_cell.angle_gamma   90.00
#
_symmetry.space_group_name_H-M   'P 1'
#
loop_
_entity.id
_entity.type
_entity.pdbx_description
1 polymer ?
#
loop_
_entity_poly.entity_id
_entity_poly.type
_entity_poly.pdbx_seq_one_letter_code
_entity_poly.pdbx_strand_id
1 'polypeptide(L)'
;MRNVRRQWKREKSVFIMNAKRRNQQYSKADRLWGGDGPYSEAHLIVETRILDDRVSRIFIVVEVSINPYTYECIRAHRTLFKSDEMIQQLLDHSEYRGQPDGYVSMAFIDEYRDSEVMEMAQEAIGRCKDTIIKMHKFVMQQLNKERAKN
;
A
#
# COMPACT_ATOMS: atom_id res chain seq x y z
N MET A 1 -1.55 13.33 -30.20
CA MET A 1 -1.81 12.95 -28.78
C MET A 1 -2.87 11.85 -28.54
N ARG A 2 -3.70 11.43 -29.52
CA ARG A 2 -4.75 10.39 -29.30
C ARG A 2 -4.23 8.95 -29.12
N ASN A 3 -3.05 8.61 -29.67
CA ASN A 3 -2.52 7.24 -29.63
C ASN A 3 -1.93 6.85 -28.26
N VAL A 4 -1.25 7.77 -27.57
CA VAL A 4 -0.64 7.51 -26.25
C VAL A 4 -1.70 7.18 -25.19
N ARG A 5 -2.83 7.91 -25.17
CA ARG A 5 -3.95 7.63 -24.25
C ARG A 5 -4.63 6.28 -24.49
N ARG A 6 -4.65 5.78 -25.72
CA ARG A 6 -5.23 4.46 -26.05
C ARG A 6 -4.30 3.32 -25.65
N GLN A 7 -3.00 3.51 -25.86
CA GLN A 7 -1.98 2.55 -25.46
C GLN A 7 -1.91 2.41 -23.93
N TRP A 8 -1.90 3.52 -23.20
CA TRP A 8 -1.90 3.52 -21.72
C TRP A 8 -3.15 2.87 -21.12
N LYS A 9 -4.32 3.04 -21.75
CA LYS A 9 -5.56 2.35 -21.34
C LYS A 9 -5.45 0.84 -21.54
N ARG A 10 -4.90 0.37 -22.66
CA ARG A 10 -4.72 -1.07 -22.94
C ARG A 10 -3.72 -1.71 -21.98
N GLU A 11 -2.58 -1.07 -21.75
CA GLU A 11 -1.56 -1.55 -20.82
C GLU A 11 -2.11 -1.62 -19.38
N LYS A 12 -2.84 -0.60 -18.93
CA LYS A 12 -3.59 -0.66 -17.66
C LYS A 12 -4.61 -1.79 -17.63
N SER A 13 -5.38 -2.00 -18.69
CA SER A 13 -6.39 -3.08 -18.75
C SER A 13 -5.76 -4.47 -18.66
N VAL A 14 -4.64 -4.71 -19.35
CA VAL A 14 -3.91 -5.99 -19.30
C VAL A 14 -3.30 -6.23 -17.92
N PHE A 15 -2.71 -5.19 -17.30
CA PHE A 15 -2.22 -5.27 -15.93
C PHE A 15 -3.34 -5.59 -14.93
N ILE A 16 -4.49 -4.93 -15.05
CA ILE A 16 -5.68 -5.17 -14.21
C ILE A 16 -6.21 -6.61 -14.40
N MET A 17 -6.23 -7.13 -15.63
CA MET A 17 -6.67 -8.52 -15.90
C MET A 17 -5.73 -9.54 -15.26
N ASN A 18 -4.42 -9.34 -15.36
CA ASN A 18 -3.43 -10.26 -14.79
C ASN A 18 -3.35 -10.18 -13.26
N ALA A 19 -3.57 -9.01 -12.66
CA ALA A 19 -3.74 -8.87 -11.22
C ALA A 19 -5.03 -9.57 -10.72
N LYS A 20 -6.16 -9.37 -11.44
CA LYS A 20 -7.43 -10.05 -11.12
C LYS A 20 -7.33 -11.58 -11.19
N ARG A 21 -6.67 -12.13 -12.22
CA ARG A 21 -6.50 -13.59 -12.36
C ARG A 21 -5.66 -14.20 -11.24
N ARG A 22 -4.59 -13.53 -10.81
CA ARG A 22 -3.76 -14.00 -9.68
C ARG A 22 -4.47 -13.89 -8.32
N ASN A 23 -5.39 -12.93 -8.17
CA ASN A 23 -6.19 -12.75 -6.95
C ASN A 23 -7.46 -13.61 -6.87
N GLN A 24 -7.86 -14.30 -7.94
CA GLN A 24 -9.05 -15.15 -7.93
C GLN A 24 -8.83 -16.51 -7.25
N GLN A 25 -7.58 -16.92 -7.02
CA GLN A 25 -7.27 -18.16 -6.33
C GLN A 25 -7.46 -18.08 -4.81
N TYR A 26 -7.40 -16.88 -4.23
CA TYR A 26 -7.46 -16.66 -2.80
C TYR A 26 -8.88 -16.33 -2.35
N SER A 27 -9.30 -16.91 -1.22
CA SER A 27 -10.57 -16.55 -0.61
C SER A 27 -10.56 -15.09 -0.14
N LYS A 28 -11.74 -14.54 0.10
CA LYS A 28 -11.85 -13.19 0.65
C LYS A 28 -11.16 -13.07 2.02
N ALA A 29 -11.27 -14.10 2.86
CA ALA A 29 -10.62 -14.15 4.17
C ALA A 29 -9.09 -14.11 4.03
N ASP A 30 -8.53 -14.88 3.09
CA ASP A 30 -7.09 -14.90 2.82
C ASP A 30 -6.57 -13.51 2.40
N ARG A 31 -7.39 -12.75 1.69
CA ARG A 31 -7.04 -11.41 1.16
C ARG A 31 -7.22 -10.27 2.14
N LEU A 32 -7.88 -10.53 3.26
CA LEU A 32 -7.98 -9.61 4.39
C LEU A 32 -6.78 -9.76 5.34
N TRP A 33 -6.10 -10.92 5.33
CA TRP A 33 -5.03 -11.34 6.24
C TRP A 33 -5.44 -11.48 7.72
N GLY A 34 -6.40 -10.68 8.22
CA GLY A 34 -6.88 -10.75 9.60
C GLY A 34 -8.05 -11.71 9.83
N GLY A 35 -8.35 -12.60 8.87
CA GLY A 35 -9.49 -13.52 8.94
C GLY A 35 -10.84 -12.83 8.73
N ASP A 36 -11.34 -12.13 9.74
CA ASP A 36 -12.65 -11.46 9.73
C ASP A 36 -12.58 -9.94 9.45
N GLY A 37 -11.37 -9.37 9.49
CA GLY A 37 -11.10 -7.95 9.23
C GLY A 37 -9.76 -7.73 8.49
N PRO A 38 -9.55 -6.51 7.96
CA PRO A 38 -8.33 -6.17 7.24
C PRO A 38 -7.14 -6.08 8.20
N TYR A 39 -6.01 -6.66 7.80
CA TYR A 39 -4.73 -6.59 8.49
C TYR A 39 -3.67 -6.01 7.54
N SER A 40 -2.83 -5.10 7.99
CA SER A 40 -1.83 -4.42 7.14
C SER A 40 -0.70 -3.94 8.02
N GLU A 41 0.46 -3.67 7.42
CA GLU A 41 1.69 -3.44 8.14
C GLU A 41 2.32 -2.10 7.74
N ALA A 42 3.04 -1.51 8.69
CA ALA A 42 3.88 -0.34 8.46
C ALA A 42 5.22 -0.63 9.12
N HIS A 43 6.29 -0.48 8.36
CA HIS A 43 7.64 -0.85 8.72
C HIS A 43 8.50 0.39 8.83
N LEU A 44 9.26 0.49 9.92
CA LEU A 44 10.39 1.39 10.05
C LEU A 44 11.66 0.55 9.94
N ILE A 45 12.41 0.73 8.86
CA ILE A 45 13.52 -0.13 8.45
C ILE A 45 14.81 0.68 8.53
N VAL A 46 15.85 0.09 9.11
CA VAL A 46 17.22 0.62 9.08
C VAL A 46 18.02 -0.21 8.08
N GLU A 47 18.41 0.40 6.96
CA GLU A 47 19.24 -0.23 5.95
C GLU A 47 20.71 0.17 6.13
N THR A 48 21.56 -0.79 6.50
CA THR A 48 23.02 -0.59 6.52
C THR A 48 23.62 -1.02 5.18
N ARG A 49 24.22 -0.09 4.45
CA ARG A 49 24.90 -0.34 3.17
C ARG A 49 26.40 -0.48 3.41
N ILE A 50 26.95 -1.62 3.01
CA ILE A 50 28.36 -1.97 3.17
C ILE A 50 29.06 -1.79 1.82
N LEU A 51 30.23 -1.16 1.83
CA LEU A 51 31.12 -1.04 0.67
C LEU A 51 32.49 -1.55 1.07
N ASP A 52 32.99 -2.55 0.34
CA ASP A 52 34.22 -3.28 0.64
C ASP A 52 34.24 -3.84 2.07
N ASP A 53 35.15 -3.37 2.92
CA ASP A 53 35.37 -3.83 4.29
C ASP A 53 34.72 -2.93 5.36
N ARG A 54 33.87 -1.98 4.95
CA ARG A 54 33.26 -1.00 5.88
C ARG A 54 31.80 -0.70 5.62
N VAL A 55 31.11 -0.27 6.68
CA VAL A 55 29.80 0.38 6.56
C VAL A 55 30.01 1.70 5.80
N SER A 56 29.29 1.85 4.68
CA SER A 56 29.35 3.03 3.84
C SER A 56 28.28 4.04 4.23
N ARG A 57 27.02 3.59 4.38
CA ARG A 57 25.87 4.46 4.63
C ARG A 57 24.81 3.73 5.43
N ILE A 58 24.02 4.48 6.18
CA ILE A 58 22.81 3.97 6.85
C ILE A 58 21.64 4.76 6.27
N PHE A 59 20.55 4.09 5.91
CA PHE A 59 19.30 4.71 5.49
C PHE A 59 18.17 4.34 6.44
N ILE A 60 17.28 5.28 6.69
CA ILE A 60 16.01 5.04 7.36
C ILE A 60 14.92 5.00 6.30
N VAL A 61 14.16 3.91 6.26
CA VAL A 61 13.10 3.69 5.28
C VAL A 61 11.78 3.45 6.01
N VAL A 62 10.71 4.07 5.50
CA VAL A 62 9.35 3.74 5.91
C VAL A 62 8.65 3.06 4.74
N GLU A 63 8.19 1.83 4.96
CA GLU A 63 7.45 1.05 3.99
C GLU A 63 6.09 0.64 4.57
N VAL A 64 5.06 0.55 3.74
CA VAL A 64 3.75 0.04 4.14
C VAL A 64 3.34 -1.12 3.26
N SER A 65 2.73 -2.14 3.87
CA SER A 65 2.21 -3.33 3.21
C SER A 65 0.70 -3.40 3.43
N ILE A 66 -0.06 -3.07 2.40
CA ILE A 66 -1.52 -2.99 2.44
C ILE A 66 -2.10 -4.31 1.94
N ASN A 67 -3.00 -4.95 2.70
CA ASN A 67 -3.59 -6.20 2.25
C ASN A 67 -4.34 -6.02 0.90
N PRO A 68 -4.35 -7.08 0.06
CA PRO A 68 -4.94 -7.00 -1.27
C PRO A 68 -6.41 -6.58 -1.29
N TYR A 69 -7.21 -7.02 -0.32
CA TYR A 69 -8.63 -6.68 -0.29
C TYR A 69 -8.84 -5.19 -0.01
N THR A 70 -8.13 -4.64 0.96
CA THR A 70 -8.21 -3.24 1.37
C THR A 70 -7.84 -2.32 0.22
N TYR A 71 -6.68 -2.56 -0.40
CA TYR A 71 -6.23 -1.75 -1.52
C TYR A 71 -7.25 -1.75 -2.67
N GLU A 72 -7.74 -2.93 -3.06
CA GLU A 72 -8.70 -3.05 -4.15
C GLU A 72 -10.06 -2.44 -3.84
N CYS A 73 -10.54 -2.59 -2.61
CA CYS A 73 -11.77 -1.99 -2.13
C CYS A 73 -11.67 -0.46 -2.21
N ILE A 74 -10.59 0.12 -1.68
CA ILE A 74 -10.38 1.57 -1.70
C ILE A 74 -10.19 2.08 -3.14
N ARG A 75 -9.43 1.36 -3.97
CA ARG A 75 -9.25 1.69 -5.39
C ARG A 75 -10.58 1.69 -6.15
N ALA A 76 -11.46 0.73 -5.89
CA ALA A 76 -12.79 0.68 -6.51
C ALA A 76 -13.68 1.87 -6.10
N HIS A 77 -13.43 2.44 -4.92
CA HIS A 77 -14.14 3.58 -4.36
C HIS A 77 -13.30 4.87 -4.36
N ARG A 78 -12.26 4.94 -5.20
CA ARG A 78 -11.27 6.03 -5.22
C ARG A 78 -11.89 7.43 -5.27
N THR A 79 -13.04 7.58 -5.94
CA THR A 79 -13.77 8.84 -6.06
C THR A 79 -14.25 9.41 -4.72
N LEU A 80 -14.55 8.56 -3.73
CA LEU A 80 -14.93 8.99 -2.38
C LEU A 80 -13.75 9.60 -1.61
N PHE A 81 -12.53 9.26 -2.01
CA PHE A 81 -11.27 9.69 -1.39
C PHE A 81 -10.51 10.71 -2.23
N LYS A 82 -11.16 11.35 -3.23
CA LYS A 82 -10.49 12.25 -4.18
C LYS A 82 -9.75 13.43 -3.55
N SER A 83 -10.17 13.86 -2.35
CA SER A 83 -9.58 14.95 -1.59
C SER A 83 -8.61 14.48 -0.50
N ASP A 84 -8.40 13.17 -0.37
CA ASP A 84 -7.48 12.58 0.59
C ASP A 84 -6.14 12.29 -0.11
N GLU A 85 -5.22 13.23 -0.03
CA GLU A 85 -3.94 13.19 -0.74
C GLU A 85 -3.11 11.95 -0.37
N MET A 86 -3.11 11.54 0.90
CA MET A 86 -2.37 10.37 1.36
C MET A 86 -2.93 9.07 0.75
N ILE A 87 -4.25 8.92 0.73
CA ILE A 87 -4.88 7.77 0.06
C ILE A 87 -4.60 7.81 -1.44
N GLN A 88 -4.64 8.99 -2.08
CA GLN A 88 -4.31 9.09 -3.51
C GLN A 88 -2.86 8.66 -3.78
N GLN A 89 -1.91 9.11 -2.96
CA GLN A 89 -0.49 8.72 -3.08
C GLN A 89 -0.30 7.21 -2.94
N LEU A 90 -0.91 6.58 -1.92
CA LEU A 90 -0.84 5.12 -1.77
C LEU A 90 -1.42 4.40 -3.01
N LEU A 91 -2.56 4.85 -3.52
CA LEU A 91 -3.19 4.25 -4.72
C LEU A 91 -2.40 4.47 -6.02
N ASP A 92 -1.53 5.47 -6.08
CA ASP A 92 -0.74 5.79 -7.27
C ASP A 92 0.65 5.16 -7.25
N HIS A 93 1.22 4.94 -6.06
CA HIS A 93 2.61 4.49 -5.90
C HIS A 93 2.77 3.08 -5.33
N SER A 94 1.72 2.44 -4.81
CA SER A 94 1.82 1.07 -4.34
C SER A 94 2.01 0.06 -5.48
N GLU A 95 2.93 -0.87 -5.27
CA GLU A 95 3.19 -2.00 -6.17
C GLU A 95 2.68 -3.31 -5.55
N TYR A 96 1.99 -4.12 -6.34
CA TYR A 96 1.57 -5.44 -5.87
C TYR A 96 2.75 -6.42 -5.90
N ARG A 97 3.24 -6.82 -4.73
CA ARG A 97 4.40 -7.73 -4.58
C ARG A 97 4.00 -9.22 -4.43
N GLY A 98 2.73 -9.50 -4.20
CA GLY A 98 2.21 -10.87 -4.09
C GLY A 98 1.14 -10.97 -3.02
N GLN A 99 0.54 -12.15 -2.85
CA GLN A 99 -0.46 -12.34 -1.79
C GLN A 99 0.13 -12.22 -0.37
N PRO A 100 1.37 -12.71 -0.09
CA PRO A 100 1.98 -12.55 1.23
C PRO A 100 2.30 -11.10 1.59
N ASP A 101 2.76 -10.31 0.61
CA ASP A 101 3.27 -8.94 0.84
C ASP A 101 2.23 -7.85 0.50
N GLY A 102 1.23 -8.19 -0.30
CA GLY A 102 0.15 -7.28 -0.68
C GLY A 102 0.60 -6.16 -1.62
N TYR A 103 0.03 -4.98 -1.40
CA TYR A 103 0.38 -3.75 -2.11
C TYR A 103 1.34 -2.94 -1.24
N VAL A 104 2.57 -2.82 -1.70
CA VAL A 104 3.67 -2.24 -0.93
C VAL A 104 4.00 -0.84 -1.45
N SER A 105 4.17 0.13 -0.56
CA SER A 105 4.58 1.50 -0.91
C SER A 105 5.68 2.00 0.02
N MET A 106 6.67 2.67 -0.54
CA MET A 106 7.69 3.39 0.23
C MET A 106 7.19 4.80 0.51
N ALA A 107 7.06 5.14 1.79
CA ALA A 107 6.55 6.43 2.24
C ALA A 107 7.65 7.42 2.63
N PHE A 108 8.84 6.92 2.96
CA PHE A 108 9.99 7.74 3.32
C PHE A 108 11.29 6.96 3.07
N ILE A 109 12.32 7.65 2.62
CA ILE A 109 13.69 7.14 2.59
C ILE A 109 14.65 8.32 2.70
N ASP A 110 15.58 8.26 3.65
CA ASP A 110 16.70 9.19 3.70
C ASP A 110 17.93 8.57 4.36
N GLU A 111 19.09 9.13 4.05
CA GLU A 111 20.37 8.75 4.66
C GLU A 111 20.41 9.27 6.10
N TYR A 112 20.69 8.38 7.07
CA TYR A 112 20.78 8.74 8.48
C TYR A 112 22.05 9.55 8.75
N ARG A 113 21.90 10.88 8.77
CA ARG A 113 22.97 11.84 9.06
C ARG A 113 22.93 12.36 10.49
N ASP A 114 21.74 12.46 11.04
CA ASP A 114 21.44 12.95 12.38
C ASP A 114 20.05 12.44 12.84
N SER A 115 19.65 12.84 14.04
CA SER A 115 18.38 12.44 14.63
C SER A 115 17.14 13.00 13.93
N GLU A 116 17.25 14.11 13.17
CA GLU A 116 16.12 14.72 12.47
C GLU A 116 15.52 13.74 11.45
N VAL A 117 16.38 12.97 10.78
CA VAL A 117 15.96 11.92 9.84
C VAL A 117 15.06 10.88 10.50
N MET A 118 15.37 10.50 11.75
CA MET A 118 14.55 9.55 12.50
C MET A 118 13.21 10.17 12.92
N GLU A 119 13.20 11.45 13.32
CA GLU A 119 11.98 12.18 13.65
C GLU A 119 11.05 12.27 12.42
N MET A 120 11.59 12.64 11.26
CA MET A 120 10.84 12.67 9.99
C MET A 120 10.29 11.28 9.61
N ALA A 121 11.07 10.22 9.80
CA ALA A 121 10.62 8.86 9.56
C ALA A 121 9.48 8.46 10.53
N GLN A 122 9.57 8.86 11.80
CA GLN A 122 8.51 8.63 12.79
C GLN A 122 7.21 9.37 12.45
N GLU A 123 7.30 10.61 11.97
CA GLU A 123 6.14 11.34 11.46
C GLU A 123 5.54 10.65 10.23
N ALA A 124 6.39 10.20 9.30
CA ALA A 124 5.94 9.53 8.08
C ALA A 124 5.23 8.21 8.38
N ILE A 125 5.76 7.36 9.27
CA ILE A 125 5.09 6.13 9.68
C ILE A 125 3.81 6.42 10.48
N GLY A 126 3.78 7.49 11.28
CA GLY A 126 2.56 7.99 11.92
C GLY A 126 1.44 8.26 10.92
N ARG A 127 1.71 9.11 9.92
CA ARG A 127 0.76 9.45 8.84
C ARG A 127 0.30 8.22 8.07
N CYS A 128 1.23 7.29 7.80
CA CYS A 128 0.91 6.03 7.14
C CYS A 128 -0.08 5.18 7.94
N LYS A 129 0.18 4.97 9.23
CA LYS A 129 -0.70 4.21 10.13
C LYS A 129 -2.11 4.81 10.14
N ASP A 130 -2.22 6.13 10.31
CA ASP A 130 -3.52 6.82 10.35
C ASP A 130 -4.29 6.67 9.04
N THR A 131 -3.58 6.76 7.92
CA THR A 131 -4.16 6.58 6.57
C THR A 131 -4.66 5.16 6.37
N ILE A 132 -3.88 4.14 6.75
CA ILE A 132 -4.26 2.74 6.64
C ILE A 132 -5.46 2.42 7.55
N ILE A 133 -5.46 2.92 8.79
CA ILE A 133 -6.59 2.78 9.71
C ILE A 133 -7.86 3.40 9.10
N LYS A 134 -7.75 4.56 8.45
CA LYS A 134 -8.88 5.19 7.73
C LYS A 134 -9.41 4.31 6.60
N MET A 135 -8.51 3.71 5.81
CA MET A 135 -8.87 2.75 4.76
C MET A 135 -9.57 1.51 5.35
N HIS A 136 -9.04 0.96 6.45
CA HIS A 136 -9.62 -0.20 7.14
C HIS A 136 -11.01 0.08 7.68
N LYS A 137 -11.25 1.25 8.28
CA LYS A 137 -12.59 1.66 8.75
C LYS A 137 -13.61 1.64 7.62
N PHE A 138 -13.24 2.16 6.44
CA PHE A 138 -14.12 2.10 5.28
C PHE A 138 -14.38 0.66 4.82
N VAL A 139 -13.34 -0.17 4.75
CA VAL A 139 -13.45 -1.59 4.40
C VAL A 139 -14.41 -2.32 5.34
N MET A 140 -14.25 -2.14 6.65
CA MET A 140 -15.12 -2.76 7.66
C MET A 140 -16.59 -2.32 7.50
N GLN A 141 -16.84 -1.05 7.17
CA GLN A 141 -18.19 -0.58 6.86
C GLN A 141 -18.78 -1.30 5.64
N GLN A 142 -17.99 -1.56 4.60
CA GLN A 142 -18.47 -2.32 3.44
C GLN A 142 -18.74 -3.79 3.80
N LEU A 143 -17.84 -4.43 4.56
CA LEU A 143 -18.03 -5.81 5.02
C LEU A 143 -19.30 -5.98 5.85
N ASN A 144 -19.59 -5.03 6.76
CA ASN A 144 -20.80 -5.06 7.57
C ASN A 144 -22.07 -4.89 6.73
N LYS A 145 -22.05 -4.01 5.72
CA LYS A 145 -23.18 -3.84 4.79
C LYS A 145 -23.45 -5.09 3.96
N GLU A 146 -22.41 -5.83 3.57
CA GLU A 146 -22.56 -7.10 2.85
C GLU A 146 -23.14 -8.18 3.77
N ARG A 147 -22.68 -8.28 5.02
CA ARG A 147 -23.20 -9.23 6.01
C ARG A 147 -24.67 -9.00 6.35
N ALA A 148 -25.12 -7.74 6.40
CA ALA A 148 -26.51 -7.40 6.71
C ALA A 148 -27.51 -7.65 5.55
N LYS A 149 -27.02 -7.94 4.35
CA LYS A 149 -27.84 -8.24 3.16
C LYS A 149 -28.04 -9.74 2.92
N ASN A 150 -27.25 -10.57 3.60
CA ASN A 150 -27.31 -12.03 3.54
C ASN A 150 -28.04 -12.55 4.77
#